data_AF-A0A9X2GX48-F1
#
_entry.id   AF-A0A9X2GX48-F1
#
_cell.length_a   1.000
_cell.length_b   1.000
_cell.length_c   1.000
_cell.angle_alpha   90.00
_cell.angle_beta   90.00
_cell.angle_gamma   90.00
#
_symmetry.space_group_name_H-M   'P 1'
#
loop_
_entity.id
_entity.type
_entity.pdbx_description
1 polymer ?
#
loop_
_entity_poly.entity_id
_entity_poly.type
_entity_poly.pdbx_seq_one_letter_code
_entity_poly.pdbx_strand_id
1 'polypeptide(L)' 'MAVAHGTASVLMPWRSTLPRRRLSRQTIVVVRTETGWKIGAIHNGRVRPVTVPEPGSFPSKMSRLMARGARRLGLTG' A
#
# COMPACT_ATOMS: atom_id res chain seq x y z
N MET A 1 13.02 23.21 -0.69
CA MET A 1 11.96 22.21 -0.43
C MET A 1 12.61 20.84 -0.38
N ALA A 2 12.25 20.00 0.58
CA ALA A 2 12.75 18.64 0.67
C ALA A 2 11.59 17.66 0.85
N VAL A 3 11.79 16.41 0.42
CA VAL A 3 10.79 15.35 0.53
C VAL A 3 11.34 14.29 1.48
N ALA A 4 10.54 13.95 2.49
CA ALA A 4 10.79 12.85 3.41
C ALA A 4 9.80 11.72 3.13
N HIS A 5 10.27 10.48 3.11
CA HIS A 5 9.44 9.30 2.89
C HIS A 5 9.66 8.28 4.00
N GLY A 6 8.57 7.71 4.53
CA GLY A 6 8.63 6.75 5.62
C GLY A 6 7.41 5.86 5.72
N THR A 7 7.53 4.74 6.42
CA THR A 7 6.38 3.92 6.81
C THR A 7 6.04 4.23 8.26
N ALA A 8 4.85 4.73 8.52
CA ALA A 8 4.42 5.16 9.85
C ALA A 8 2.92 4.88 10.05
N SER A 9 2.46 4.94 11.30
CA SER A 9 1.04 4.94 11.65
C SER A 9 0.87 5.74 12.93
N VAL A 10 -0.32 6.30 13.13
CA VAL A 10 -0.66 6.97 14.40
C VAL A 10 -0.63 5.91 15.51
N LEU A 11 0.23 6.11 16.49
CA LEU A 11 0.27 5.32 17.71
C LEU A 11 -0.73 5.91 18.70
N MET A 12 -1.66 5.08 19.19
CA MET A 12 -2.60 5.50 20.23
C MET A 12 -1.87 5.56 21.58
N PRO A 13 -2.24 6.47 22.49
CA PRO A 13 -1.48 6.72 23.72
C PRO A 13 -1.33 5.51 24.65
N TRP A 14 -2.21 4.50 24.54
CA TRP A 14 -2.16 3.26 25.33
C TRP A 14 -1.47 2.09 24.61
N ARG A 15 -0.84 2.31 23.46
CA ARG A 15 -0.14 1.25 22.72
C ARG A 15 1.34 1.58 22.60
N SER A 16 2.18 0.59 22.90
CA SER A 16 3.64 0.67 22.73
C SER A 16 4.10 0.24 21.34
N THR A 17 3.30 -0.54 20.62
CA THR A 17 3.63 -1.06 19.28
C THR A 17 2.48 -0.90 18.29
N LEU A 18 2.84 -0.63 17.03
CA LEU A 18 1.89 -0.45 15.94
C LEU A 18 1.42 -1.80 15.37
N PRO A 19 0.11 -2.03 15.22
CA PRO A 19 -0.39 -3.23 14.52
C PRO A 19 0.04 -3.20 13.05
N ARG A 20 0.57 -4.33 12.56
CA ARG A 20 1.03 -4.47 11.16
C ARG A 20 -0.03 -4.10 10.12
N ARG A 21 -1.31 -4.38 10.41
CA ARG A 21 -2.48 -4.02 9.56
C ARG A 21 -2.79 -2.53 9.50
N ARG A 22 -2.23 -1.71 10.40
CA ARG A 22 -2.43 -0.26 10.44
C ARG A 22 -1.25 0.52 9.85
N LEU A 23 -0.17 -0.15 9.45
CA LEU A 23 0.97 0.49 8.80
C LEU A 23 0.52 1.21 7.52
N SER A 24 1.00 2.44 7.38
CA SER A 24 0.69 3.31 6.27
C SER A 24 1.98 3.89 5.70
N ARG A 25 2.05 4.07 4.39
CA ARG A 25 3.21 4.66 3.72
C ARG A 25 2.94 6.16 3.62
N GLN A 26 3.75 6.95 4.32
CA GLN A 26 3.63 8.39 4.41
C GLN A 26 4.73 9.07 3.60
N THR A 27 4.32 9.93 2.70
CA THR A 27 5.21 10.89 2.02
C THR A 27 4.90 12.26 2.58
N ILE A 28 5.91 12.92 3.12
CA ILE A 28 5.79 14.22 3.75
C ILE A 28 6.67 15.21 2.98
N VAL A 29 6.05 16.30 2.53
CA VAL A 29 6.76 17.42 1.94
C VAL A 29 7.10 18.40 3.05
N VAL A 30 8.39 18.71 3.20
CA VAL A 30 8.86 19.70 4.17
C VAL A 30 9.44 20.92 3.47
N VAL A 31 9.10 22.09 4.02
CA VAL A 31 9.57 23.39 3.56
C VAL A 31 10.46 24.00 4.65
N ARG A 32 11.58 24.58 4.23
CA ARG A 32 12.45 25.33 5.14
C ARG A 32 11.85 26.72 5.33
N THR A 33 11.76 27.14 6.58
CA THR A 33 11.32 28.47 7.02
C THR A 33 12.43 29.10 7.86
N GLU A 34 12.29 30.39 8.18
CA GLU A 34 13.25 31.13 9.01
C GLU A 34 13.43 30.50 10.39
N THR A 35 12.37 29.92 10.96
CA THR A 35 12.38 29.30 12.30
C THR A 35 12.59 27.78 12.29
N GLY A 36 12.83 27.17 11.12
CA GLY A 36 13.07 25.73 10.99
C GLY A 36 12.27 25.06 9.88
N TRP A 37 12.02 23.76 9.99
CA TRP A 37 11.28 23.00 9.00
C TRP A 37 9.79 22.92 9.35
N LYS A 38 8.93 23.11 8.34
CA LYS A 38 7.48 22.90 8.47
C LYS A 38 7.00 21.87 7.47
N ILE A 39 5.93 21.17 7.81
CA ILE A 39 5.25 20.25 6.88
C ILE A 39 4.31 21.07 5.99
N GLY A 40 4.54 21.02 4.67
CA GLY A 40 3.69 21.68 3.69
C GLY A 40 2.59 20.77 3.13
N ALA A 41 2.85 19.46 3.06
CA ALA A 41 1.87 18.48 2.60
C ALA A 41 2.16 17.08 3.15
N ILE A 42 1.12 16.27 3.30
CA ILE A 42 1.20 14.87 3.66
C ILE A 42 0.36 14.06 2.68
N HIS A 43 0.95 13.02 2.10
CA HIS A 43 0.23 11.98 1.38
C HIS A 43 0.36 10.66 2.13
N ASN A 44 -0.78 10.08 2.54
CA ASN A 44 -0.80 8.86 3.33
C ASN A 44 -1.60 7.74 2.62
N GLY A 45 -0.90 6.69 2.21
CA GLY A 45 -1.49 5.51 1.60
C GLY A 45 -1.51 4.32 2.55
N ARG A 46 -2.65 3.64 2.73
CA ARG A 46 -2.66 2.36 3.45
C ARG A 46 -1.89 1.32 2.64
N VAL A 47 -0.92 0.67 3.27
CA VAL A 47 -0.30 -0.53 2.71
C VAL A 47 -1.28 -1.68 2.92
N ARG A 48 -2.20 -1.88 1.96
CA ARG A 48 -2.89 -3.16 1.83
C ARG A 48 -1.94 -4.11 1.11
N PRO A 49 -1.43 -5.18 1.74
CA PRO A 49 -0.77 -6.23 0.98
C PRO A 49 -1.81 -6.79 0.02
N VAL A 50 -1.71 -6.41 -1.25
CA VAL A 50 -2.35 -7.17 -2.32
C VAL A 50 -1.54 -8.45 -2.39
N THR A 51 -2.03 -9.49 -1.72
CA THR A 51 -1.39 -10.81 -1.81
C THR A 51 -1.57 -11.28 -3.23
N VAL A 52 -0.53 -11.15 -4.06
CA VAL A 52 -0.47 -11.85 -5.34
C VAL A 52 -0.43 -13.33 -4.97
N PRO A 53 -1.47 -14.11 -5.31
CA PRO A 53 -1.50 -15.51 -4.92
C PRO A 53 -0.33 -16.22 -5.58
N GLU A 54 0.35 -17.10 -4.83
CA GLU A 54 1.48 -17.84 -5.38
C GLU A 54 1.09 -18.56 -6.67
N PRO A 55 2.00 -18.71 -7.65
CA PRO A 55 1.69 -19.31 -8.95
C PRO A 55 1.04 -20.71 -8.88
N GLY A 56 1.26 -21.47 -7.80
CA GLY A 56 0.68 -22.79 -7.57
C GLY A 56 -0.55 -22.83 -6.67
N SER A 57 -0.95 -21.70 -6.08
CA SER A 57 -2.07 -21.63 -5.15
C SER A 57 -3.42 -21.91 -5.83
N PHE A 58 -4.40 -22.36 -5.06
CA PHE A 58 -5.75 -22.63 -5.56
C PHE A 58 -6.39 -21.44 -6.29
N PRO A 59 -6.32 -20.18 -5.78
CA PRO A 59 -6.83 -19.00 -6.50
C PRO A 59 -6.13 -18.79 -7.86
N SER A 60 -4.80 -18.97 -7.93
CA SER A 60 -4.04 -18.86 -9.18
C SER A 60 -4.44 -19.91 -10.21
N LYS A 61 -4.64 -21.16 -9.77
CA LYS A 61 -5.09 -22.25 -10.65
C LYS A 61 -6.50 -21.98 -11.18
N MET A 62 -7.42 -21.55 -10.31
CA MET A 62 -8.80 -21.25 -10.69
C MET A 62 -8.88 -20.08 -11.68
N SER A 63 -8.13 -19.00 -11.43
CA SER A 63 -8.04 -17.85 -12.34
C SER A 63 -7.51 -18.26 -13.73
N ARG A 64 -6.46 -19.10 -13.78
CA ARG A 64 -5.95 -19.63 -15.06
C ARG A 64 -6.96 -20.52 -15.78
N LEU A 65 -7.71 -21.34 -15.04
CA LEU A 65 -8.75 -22.20 -15.61
C LEU A 65 -9.89 -21.36 -16.20
N MET A 66 -10.37 -20.37 -15.46
CA MET A 66 -11.38 -19.40 -15.90
C MET A 66 -10.92 -18.66 -17.15
N ALA A 67 -9.68 -18.14 -17.15
CA ALA A 67 -9.12 -17.45 -18.32
C ALA A 67 -8.95 -18.37 -19.54
N ARG A 68 -8.59 -19.65 -19.32
CA ARG A 68 -8.56 -20.67 -20.39
C ARG A 68 -9.97 -20.97 -20.91
N GLY A 69 -10.97 -21.06 -20.04
CA GLY A 69 -12.37 -21.26 -20.41
C GLY A 69 -12.92 -20.08 -21.21
N ALA A 70 -12.71 -18.86 -20.73
CA ALA A 70 -13.13 -17.64 -21.41
C ALA A 70 -12.53 -17.51 -22.82
N ARG A 71 -11.23 -17.84 -22.99
CA ARG A 71 -10.60 -17.89 -24.32
C ARG A 71 -11.22 -18.93 -25.24
N ARG A 72 -11.54 -20.12 -24.73
CA ARG A 72 -12.22 -21.16 -25.51
C ARG A 72 -13.64 -20.76 -25.92
N LEU A 73 -14.29 -19.93 -25.12
CA LEU A 73 -15.64 -19.42 -25.36
C LEU A 73 -15.65 -18.08 -26.14
N GLY A 74 -14.49 -17.56 -26.55
CA GLY A 74 -14.40 -16.29 -27.29
C GLY A 74 -14.77 -15.04 -26.49
N LEU A 75 -14.76 -15.12 -25.14
CA LEU A 75 -15.21 -14.05 -24.25
C LEU A 75 -14.12 -13.03 -23.89
N THR A 76 -12.90 -13.21 -24.41
CA THR A 76 -11.78 -12.28 -24.24
C THR A 76 -11.49 -11.65 -25.60
N GLY A 77 -12.23 -10.58 -25.92
CA GLY A 77 -11.96 -9.67 -27.03
C GLY A 77 -11.19 -8.45 -26.54
#